data_AF-A0A526Z2Q4-F1
#
_entry.id   AF-A0A526Z2Q4-F1
#
_cell.length_a   1.000
_cell.length_b   1.000
_cell.length_c   1.000
_cell.angle_alpha   90.00
_cell.angle_beta   90.00
_cell.angle_gamma   90.00
#
_symmetry.space_group_name_H-M   'P 1'
#
loop_
_entity.id
_entity.type
_entity.pdbx_description
1 polymer ?
#
loop_
_entity_poly.entity_id
_entity_poly.type
_entity_poly.pdbx_seq_one_letter_code
_entity_poly.pdbx_strand_id
1 'polypeptide(L)' 'MSTATHSLPRTIGAHAVLLTYTVIALFPVIIVIMNSFKSRAGIFGAPLTPPTPKTFDLIG' A
#
# COMPACT_ATOMS: atom_id res chain seq x y z
N MET A 1 23.41 17.21 -33.73
CA MET A 1 22.53 17.21 -32.53
C MET A 1 22.12 15.77 -32.28
N SER A 2 22.43 15.19 -31.12
CA SER A 2 22.08 13.81 -30.81
C SER A 2 20.58 13.72 -30.56
N THR A 3 19.84 13.07 -31.45
CA THR A 3 18.41 12.79 -31.25
C THR A 3 18.28 11.88 -30.03
N ALA A 4 17.82 12.41 -28.90
CA ALA A 4 17.46 11.61 -27.74
C ALA A 4 16.27 10.73 -28.14
N THR A 5 16.53 9.48 -28.51
CA THR A 5 15.49 8.54 -28.93
C THR A 5 14.65 8.18 -27.70
N HIS A 6 13.44 8.74 -27.60
CA HIS A 6 12.43 8.26 -26.67
C HIS A 6 12.05 6.82 -27.06
N SER A 7 12.64 5.84 -26.38
CA SER A 7 12.28 4.44 -26.58
C SER A 7 11.03 4.12 -25.75
N LEU A 8 9.87 4.04 -26.41
CA LEU A 8 8.59 3.74 -25.77
C LEU A 8 8.62 2.50 -24.84
N PRO A 9 9.25 1.37 -25.22
CA PRO A 9 9.33 0.20 -24.33
C PRO A 9 10.08 0.47 -23.02
N ARG A 10 11.14 1.30 -23.06
CA ARG A 10 11.90 1.69 -21.86
C ARG A 10 11.05 2.56 -20.93
N THR A 11 10.32 3.53 -21.49
CA THR A 11 9.46 4.41 -20.68
C THR A 11 8.36 3.60 -19.99
N ILE A 12 7.68 2.72 -20.73
CA ILE A 12 6.65 1.84 -20.17
C ILE A 12 7.24 0.92 -19.10
N GLY A 13 8.37 0.27 -19.39
CA GLY A 13 9.04 -0.63 -18.45
C GLY A 13 9.44 0.08 -17.16
N ALA A 14 10.01 1.29 -17.26
CA ALA A 14 10.39 2.08 -16.10
C ALA A 14 9.17 2.43 -15.22
N HIS A 15 8.07 2.90 -15.83
CA HIS A 15 6.87 3.26 -15.07
C HIS A 15 6.18 2.03 -14.48
N ALA A 16 6.17 0.89 -15.18
CA ALA A 16 5.64 -0.36 -14.64
C ALA A 16 6.38 -0.76 -13.35
N VAL A 17 7.72 -0.75 -13.38
CA VAL A 17 8.54 -1.07 -12.20
C VAL A 17 8.28 -0.08 -11.06
N LEU A 18 8.24 1.23 -11.36
CA LEU A 18 8.00 2.26 -10.35
C LEU A 18 6.60 2.16 -9.73
N LEU A 19 5.57 1.87 -10.54
CA LEU A 19 4.20 1.66 -10.06
C LEU A 19 4.11 0.41 -9.18
N THR A 20 4.69 -0.71 -9.61
CA THR A 20 4.74 -1.92 -8.80
C THR A 20 5.44 -1.68 -7.47
N TYR A 21 6.60 -1.00 -7.51
CA TYR A 21 7.32 -0.63 -6.29
C TYR A 21 6.48 0.26 -5.38
N THR A 22 5.78 1.24 -5.94
CA THR A 22 4.88 2.13 -5.17
C THR A 22 3.77 1.34 -4.48
N VAL A 23 3.12 0.40 -5.16
CA VAL A 23 2.08 -0.45 -4.56
C VAL A 23 2.63 -1.27 -3.38
N ILE A 24 3.82 -1.86 -3.55
CA ILE A 24 4.49 -2.61 -2.47
C ILE A 24 4.85 -1.69 -1.30
N ALA A 25 5.41 -0.51 -1.59
CA ALA A 25 5.82 0.46 -0.58
C ALA A 25 4.64 1.05 0.21
N LEU A 26 3.43 1.09 -0.38
CA LEU A 26 2.21 1.54 0.30
C LEU A 26 1.59 0.49 1.22
N PHE A 27 1.99 -0.78 1.12
CA PHE A 27 1.48 -1.86 1.98
C PHE A 27 1.48 -1.52 3.48
N PRO A 28 2.59 -1.06 4.11
CA PRO A 28 2.58 -0.71 5.53
C PRO A 28 1.59 0.43 5.87
N VAL A 29 1.40 1.39 4.96
CA VAL A 29 0.44 2.50 5.16
C VAL A 29 -1.00 1.95 5.16
N ILE A 30 -1.31 1.01 4.28
CA ILE A 30 -2.61 0.34 4.25
C ILE A 30 -2.86 -0.42 5.57
N ILE A 31 -1.84 -1.11 6.09
CA ILE A 31 -1.94 -1.78 7.40
C ILE A 31 -2.23 -0.77 8.53
N VAL A 32 -1.55 0.39 8.55
CA VAL A 32 -1.80 1.43 9.57
C VAL A 32 -3.24 1.94 9.49
N ILE A 33 -3.74 2.24 8.29
CA ILE A 33 -5.12 2.72 8.11
C ILE A 33 -6.14 1.65 8.51
N MET A 34 -5.92 0.37 8.19
CA MET A 34 -6.83 -0.69 8.63
C MET A 34 -6.84 -0.86 10.16
N ASN A 35 -5.68 -0.77 10.79
CA ASN A 35 -5.55 -0.93 12.24
C ASN A 35 -6.05 0.29 13.02
N SER A 36 -6.09 1.50 12.43
CA SER A 36 -6.67 2.67 13.09
C SER A 36 -8.19 2.56 13.32
N PHE A 37 -8.86 1.63 12.65
CA PHE A 37 -10.27 1.31 12.89
C PHE A 37 -10.47 0.12 13.82
N LYS A 38 -9.40 -0.39 14.46
CA LYS A 38 -9.49 -1.57 15.33
C LYS A 38 -9.25 -1.20 16.78
N SER A 39 -9.94 -1.89 17.69
CA SER A 39 -9.61 -1.84 19.11
C SER A 39 -8.20 -2.40 19.37
N ARG A 40 -7.55 -1.98 20.47
CA ARG A 40 -6.20 -2.47 20.84
C ARG A 40 -6.05 -4.00 20.75
N ALA A 41 -7.02 -4.75 21.27
CA ALA A 41 -7.01 -6.20 21.19
C ALA A 41 -7.06 -6.72 19.75
N GLY A 42 -7.82 -6.06 18.87
CA GLY A 42 -7.91 -6.38 17.45
C GLY A 42 -6.62 -6.13 16.67
N ILE A 43 -5.89 -5.05 17.01
CA ILE A 43 -4.60 -4.70 16.39
C ILE A 43 -3.55 -5.78 16.68
N PHE A 44 -3.41 -6.21 17.95
CA PHE A 44 -2.40 -7.20 18.33
C PHE A 44 -2.82 -8.65 18.03
N GLY A 45 -4.12 -8.95 18.01
CA GLY A 45 -4.61 -10.31 17.73
C GLY A 45 -4.62 -10.67 16.24
N ALA A 46 -4.88 -9.71 15.36
CA ALA A 46 -4.96 -9.95 13.92
C ALA A 46 -4.58 -8.70 13.10
N PRO A 47 -3.30 -8.30 13.09
CA PRO A 47 -2.85 -7.02 12.51
C PRO A 47 -3.02 -6.93 10.98
N LEU A 48 -3.03 -8.08 10.29
CA LEU A 48 -3.08 -8.13 8.83
C LEU A 48 -4.50 -8.34 8.26
N THR A 49 -5.49 -8.58 9.13
CA THR A 49 -6.88 -8.73 8.67
C THR A 49 -7.55 -7.37 8.54
N PRO A 50 -8.45 -7.16 7.56
CA PRO A 50 -9.33 -5.99 7.54
C PRO A 50 -10.19 -5.91 8.82
N PRO A 51 -10.71 -4.71 9.17
CA PRO A 51 -11.63 -4.57 10.31
C PRO A 51 -12.91 -5.38 10.09
N THR A 52 -13.34 -6.06 11.15
CA THR A 52 -14.62 -6.79 11.22
C THR A 52 -15.55 -6.08 12.19
N PRO A 53 -16.87 -6.37 12.19
CA PRO A 53 -17.78 -5.79 13.17
C PRO A 53 -17.38 -6.04 14.63
N LYS A 54 -16.65 -7.13 14.91
CA LYS A 54 -16.14 -7.44 16.26
C LYS A 54 -14.92 -6.60 16.66
N THR A 55 -14.09 -6.21 15.70
CA THR A 55 -12.84 -5.48 15.97
C THR A 55 -12.98 -3.98 15.75
N PHE A 56 -14.03 -3.52 15.06
CA PHE A 56 -14.21 -2.12 14.67
C PHE A 56 -14.40 -1.21 15.89
N ASP A 57 -13.55 -0.19 16.01
CA ASP A 57 -13.57 0.80 17.08
C ASP A 57 -13.03 2.14 16.55
N LEU A 58 -13.77 3.22 16.81
CA LEU A 58 -13.40 4.60 16.42
C LEU A 58 -12.73 5.38 17.56
N ILE A 59 -12.72 4.82 18.78
CA ILE A 59 -12.08 5.39 19.96
C ILE A 59 -10.68 4.78 20.14
N GLY A 60 -10.58 3.44 20.02
CA GLY A 60 -9.32 2.66 20.01
C GLY A 60 -9.06 1.80 21.24
#